data_AF-A0A3C0UP41-F1
#
_entry.id   AF-A0A3C0UP41-F1
#
_cell.length_a   1.000
_cell.length_b   1.000
_cell.length_c   1.000
_cell.angle_alpha   90.00
_cell.angle_beta   90.00
_cell.angle_gamma   90.00
#
_symmetry.space_group_name_H-M   'P 1'
#
loop_
_entity.id
_entity.type
_entity.pdbx_description
1 polymer ?
#
loop_
_entity_poly.entity_id
_entity_poly.type
_entity_poly.pdbx_seq_one_letter_code
_entity_poly.pdbx_strand_id
1 'polypeptide(L)' 'KFDMQDAAHRFKKGHKIMVQVQSSWFPLVDRNPQKFLNIYKADASDFQKAVHKIFCSGNASSYVGVRVVE' A
#
# COMPACT_ATOMS: atom_id res chain seq x y z
N LYS A 1 7.73 -6.25 -6.32
CA LYS A 1 8.60 -5.75 -5.23
C LYS A 1 8.90 -4.29 -5.52
N PHE A 2 8.81 -3.43 -4.51
CA PHE A 2 9.12 -2.01 -4.59
C PHE A 2 9.67 -1.59 -3.23
N ASP A 3 10.37 -0.45 -3.19
CA ASP A 3 10.91 0.12 -1.95
C ASP A 3 10.01 1.25 -1.46
N MET A 4 9.88 1.37 -0.14
CA MET A 4 9.20 2.49 0.50
C MET A 4 10.20 3.62 0.77
N GLN A 5 9.71 4.82 1.04
CA GLN A 5 10.57 5.91 1.53
C GLN A 5 11.20 5.52 2.87
N ASP A 6 12.49 5.80 3.01
CA ASP A 6 13.26 5.44 4.20
C ASP A 6 12.95 6.37 5.39
N ALA A 7 13.05 5.80 6.60
CA ALA A 7 13.02 6.55 7.84
C ALA A 7 14.03 5.96 8.84
N ALA A 8 14.95 6.79 9.34
CA ALA A 8 15.80 6.43 10.46
C ALA A 8 15.03 6.65 11.77
N HIS A 9 14.43 5.59 12.31
CA HIS A 9 13.58 5.67 13.50
C HIS A 9 13.95 4.64 14.57
N ARG A 10 13.84 5.03 15.85
CA ARG A 10 14.03 4.14 17.00
C ARG A 10 12.71 3.94 17.74
N PHE A 11 12.09 2.78 17.56
CA PHE A 11 10.93 2.37 18.35
C PHE A 11 11.36 2.06 19.79
N LYS A 12 10.79 2.77 20.77
CA LYS A 12 11.16 2.65 22.19
C LYS A 12 10.41 1.51 22.88
N LYS A 13 10.84 1.15 24.09
CA LYS A 13 10.11 0.19 24.94
C LYS A 13 8.65 0.62 25.09
N GLY A 14 7.73 -0.30 24.82
CA GLY A 14 6.29 -0.06 24.84
C GLY A 14 5.69 0.41 23.51
N HIS A 15 6.49 0.81 22.52
CA HIS A 15 6.01 1.13 21.18
C HIS A 15 5.77 -0.15 20.37
N LYS A 16 4.98 -0.02 19.29
CA LYS A 16 4.73 -1.09 18.31
C LYS A 16 5.06 -0.62 16.91
N ILE A 17 5.53 -1.54 16.08
CA ILE A 17 5.57 -1.34 14.63
C ILE A 17 4.19 -1.70 14.09
N MET A 18 3.56 -0.80 13.35
CA MET A 18 2.27 -1.01 12.72
C MET A 18 2.39 -0.77 11.22
N VAL A 19 1.82 -1.66 10.43
CA VAL A 19 1.75 -1.53 8.97
C VAL A 19 0.28 -1.35 8.58
N GLN A 20 -0.01 -0.32 7.80
CA GLN A 20 -1.33 -0.07 7.22
C GLN A 20 -1.25 -0.26 5.70
N VAL A 21 -2.23 -0.95 5.13
CA VAL A 21 -2.33 -1.21 3.70
C VAL A 21 -3.68 -0.70 3.20
N GLN A 22 -3.65 0.09 2.13
CA GLN A 22 -4.84 0.68 1.51
C GLN A 22 -4.65 0.79 -0.01
N SER A 23 -5.74 0.85 -0.76
CA SER A 23 -5.72 0.90 -2.24
C SER A 23 -5.93 2.32 -2.81
N SER A 24 -5.82 3.36 -1.98
CA SER A 24 -5.98 4.75 -2.41
C SER A 24 -5.28 5.70 -1.45
N TRP A 25 -4.72 6.80 -1.94
CA TRP A 25 -4.18 7.87 -1.10
C TRP A 25 -4.60 9.24 -1.61
N PHE A 26 -5.91 9.47 -1.64
CA PHE A 26 -6.48 10.71 -2.14
C PHE A 26 -6.44 11.82 -1.07
N PRO A 27 -6.14 13.09 -1.42
CA PRO A 27 -5.93 13.63 -2.77
C PRO A 27 -4.47 13.64 -3.25
N LEU A 28 -3.53 13.13 -2.45
CA LEU A 28 -2.10 13.14 -2.79
C LEU A 28 -1.80 12.35 -4.07
N VAL A 29 -2.45 11.20 -4.23
CA VAL A 29 -2.46 10.36 -5.43
C VAL A 29 -3.88 10.30 -5.97
N ASP A 30 -4.02 10.35 -7.29
CA ASP A 30 -5.29 10.17 -7.97
C ASP A 30 -5.91 8.81 -7.65
N ARG A 31 -7.24 8.73 -7.71
CA ARG A 31 -7.95 7.47 -7.47
C ARG A 31 -7.77 6.58 -8.70
N ASN A 32 -7.35 5.33 -8.50
CA ASN A 32 -7.39 4.35 -9.57
C ASN A 32 -8.85 3.93 -9.85
N PRO A 33 -9.35 4.01 -11.11
CA PRO A 33 -10.71 3.61 -11.48
C PRO A 33 -11.02 2.12 -11.24
N GLN A 34 -9.99 1.31 -10.96
CA GLN A 34 -10.04 -0.15 -10.88
C GLN A 34 -10.48 -0.79 -12.19
N LYS A 35 -10.14 -0.14 -13.30
CA LYS A 35 -10.38 -0.56 -14.68
C LYS A 35 -9.11 -0.26 -15.48
N PHE A 36 -8.78 -1.12 -16.44
CA PHE A 36 -7.58 -0.94 -17.25
C PHE A 36 -7.83 0.06 -18.38
N LEU A 37 -7.41 1.31 -18.19
CA LEU A 37 -7.49 2.40 -19.17
C LEU A 37 -6.43 3.47 -18.88
N ASN A 38 -6.36 4.50 -19.73
CA ASN A 38 -5.60 5.70 -19.41
C ASN A 38 -6.33 6.51 -18.31
N ILE A 39 -5.79 6.49 -17.09
CA ILE A 39 -6.43 7.08 -15.90
C ILE A 39 -6.69 8.59 -16.07
N TYR A 40 -5.82 9.31 -16.79
CA TYR A 40 -6.01 10.74 -17.07
C TYR A 40 -7.20 11.05 -17.98
N LYS A 41 -7.77 10.03 -18.63
CA LYS A 41 -8.97 10.14 -19.48
C LYS A 41 -10.19 9.47 -18.86
N ALA A 42 -10.10 8.98 -17.63
CA ALA A 42 -11.21 8.31 -16.95
C ALA A 42 -12.36 9.29 -16.69
N ASP A 43 -13.58 8.84 -16.94
CA ASP A 43 -14.78 9.56 -16.54
C ASP A 43 -15.40 8.97 -15.25
N ALA A 44 -16.46 9.60 -14.75
CA ALA A 44 -17.10 9.15 -13.51
C ALA A 44 -17.66 7.72 -13.58
N SER A 45 -18.06 7.25 -14.77
CA SER A 45 -18.63 5.92 -14.99
C SER A 45 -17.57 4.82 -15.05
N ASP A 46 -16.31 5.16 -15.29
CA ASP A 46 -15.20 4.22 -15.27
C ASP A 46 -14.83 3.73 -13.86
N PHE A 47 -15.16 4.51 -12.83
CA PHE A 47 -14.83 4.16 -11.45
C PHE A 47 -15.77 3.08 -10.92
N GLN A 48 -15.20 1.93 -10.61
CA GLN A 48 -15.91 0.80 -10.04
C GLN A 48 -15.35 0.38 -8.68
N LYS A 49 -16.20 -0.24 -7.85
CA LYS A 49 -15.75 -0.87 -6.61
C LYS A 49 -14.90 -2.09 -6.95
N ALA A 50 -13.79 -2.25 -6.25
CA ALA A 50 -12.99 -3.47 -6.30
C ALA A 50 -12.90 -4.11 -4.92
N VAL A 51 -12.89 -5.43 -4.90
CA VAL A 51 -12.62 -6.22 -3.70
C VAL A 51 -11.16 -6.62 -3.73
N HIS A 52 -10.37 -6.08 -2.81
CA HIS A 52 -8.95 -6.39 -2.66
C HIS A 52 -8.73 -7.34 -1.49
N LYS A 53 -7.80 -8.29 -1.64
CA LYS A 53 -7.41 -9.23 -0.60
C LYS A 53 -5.90 -9.27 -0.48
N ILE A 54 -5.40 -9.16 0.74
CA ILE A 54 -3.98 -9.36 1.05
C ILE A 54 -3.79 -10.80 1.51
N PHE A 55 -2.83 -11.49 0.90
CA PHE A 55 -2.45 -12.85 1.28
C PHE A 55 -1.26 -12.79 2.26
N CYS A 56 -1.38 -13.51 3.37
CA CYS A 56 -0.39 -13.50 4.47
C CYS A 56 0.00 -14.92 4.91
N SER A 57 -0.15 -15.93 4.04
CA SER A 57 0.05 -17.33 4.40
C SER A 57 0.66 -18.17 3.27
N GLY A 58 1.40 -19.20 3.65
CA GLY A 58 2.02 -20.16 2.72
C GLY A 58 3.00 -19.50 1.76
N ASN A 59 3.01 -19.96 0.52
CA ASN A 59 3.89 -19.41 -0.54
C ASN A 59 3.50 -17.97 -0.97
N ALA A 60 2.37 -17.44 -0.48
CA ALA A 60 1.89 -16.08 -0.76
C ALA A 60 1.96 -15.18 0.49
N SER A 61 2.91 -15.42 1.38
CA SER A 61 3.07 -14.62 2.61
C SER A 61 3.67 -13.25 2.32
N SER A 62 2.82 -12.21 2.30
CA SER A 62 3.27 -10.82 2.17
C SER A 62 4.06 -10.36 3.41
N TYR A 63 5.06 -9.50 3.21
CA TYR A 63 5.88 -8.96 4.30
C TYR A 63 6.38 -7.54 3.98
N VAL A 64 6.80 -6.82 5.01
CA VAL A 64 7.59 -5.57 4.90
C VAL A 64 9.01 -5.87 5.35
N GLY A 65 9.99 -5.72 4.45
CA GLY A 65 11.40 -5.85 4.80
C GLY A 65 11.88 -4.58 5.48
N VAL A 66 12.51 -4.71 6.65
CA VAL A 66 13.10 -3.58 7.39
C VAL A 66 14.60 -3.77 7.55
N ARG A 67 15.36 -2.69 7.41
CA ARG A 67 16.79 -2.68 7.72
C ARG A 67 16.98 -2.34 9.20
N VAL A 68 17.46 -3.29 9.98
CA VAL A 68 17.85 -3.07 11.38
C VAL A 68 19.32 -2.64 11.39
N VAL A 69 19.62 -1.59 12.15
CA VAL A 69 20.98 -1.12 12.40
C VAL A 69 21.20 -1.23 13.91
N GLU A 70 22.31 -1.86 14.29
CA GLU A 70 22.73 -2.04 15.69
C GLU A 70 23.58 -0.86 16.17
#